data_AF-A0A521SAL8-F1
#
_entry.id   AF-A0A521SAL8-F1
#
_cell.length_a   1.000
_cell.length_b   1.000
_cell.length_c   1.000
_cell.angle_alpha   90.00
_cell.angle_beta   90.00
_cell.angle_gamma   90.00
#
_symmetry.space_group_name_H-M   'P 1'
#
loop_
_entity.id
_entity.type
_entity.pdbx_description
1 polymer ?
#
loop_
_entity_poly.entity_id
_entity_poly.type
_entity_poly.pdbx_seq_one_letter_code
_entity_poly.pdbx_strand_id
1 'polypeptide(L)'
;MKCRQCQKSAVIKMERHNTSLCGGCFNLYVHDQVDRAITENKMFDHGEQILVAISGGKDSLALWDVLIKLNYRTVGLHLNLGIGDYSERSQKKVEAFAASRGVELIVHAYQEAYGLGVIEIAEETARPACSACGTMKRYHFNRIAMERGFPVVATGHNLDDEASRLLGNVLQWQEEYLEKQSPVLSDEGGTWARKVKPLFRLAEREIAAYSILNRIDYIVDECPMSKGAKMLLYKDVLNRLEEASPGTKHKFYLGFLKRQRSMPTAPTVSKPADLHPCPSCGQPTQGAVCSFCRLMQRVAP
;
A
#
# COMPACT_ATOMS: atom_id res chain seq x y z
N MET A 1 -24.74 -23.20 1.86
CA MET A 1 -25.16 -21.84 2.26
C MET A 1 -25.55 -21.04 1.01
N LYS A 2 -26.63 -20.26 1.04
CA LYS A 2 -27.07 -19.43 -0.10
C LYS A 2 -26.56 -17.99 0.03
N CYS A 3 -26.30 -17.35 -1.11
CA CYS A 3 -25.97 -15.94 -1.22
C CYS A 3 -27.18 -15.11 -0.81
N ARG A 4 -27.04 -14.20 0.15
CA ARG A 4 -28.15 -13.37 0.61
C ARG A 4 -28.67 -12.41 -0.48
N GLN A 5 -27.79 -11.96 -1.38
CA GLN A 5 -28.16 -11.02 -2.44
C GLN A 5 -28.93 -11.65 -3.62
N CYS A 6 -28.53 -12.83 -4.08
CA CYS A 6 -29.06 -13.42 -5.33
C CYS A 6 -29.48 -14.90 -5.21
N GLN A 7 -29.48 -15.48 -4.00
CA GLN A 7 -29.89 -16.86 -3.70
C GLN A 7 -29.07 -18.00 -4.35
N LYS A 8 -28.06 -17.69 -5.18
CA LYS A 8 -27.06 -18.65 -5.69
C LYS A 8 -26.19 -19.23 -4.57
N SER A 9 -25.40 -20.27 -4.85
CA SER A 9 -24.45 -20.83 -3.88
C SER A 9 -23.44 -19.79 -3.39
N ALA A 10 -23.36 -19.61 -2.07
CA ALA A 10 -22.40 -18.69 -1.46
C ALA A 10 -21.01 -19.34 -1.41
N VAL A 11 -19.97 -18.54 -1.63
CA VAL A 11 -18.56 -18.97 -1.61
C VAL A 11 -17.79 -18.34 -0.44
N ILE A 12 -18.35 -17.28 0.16
CA ILE A 12 -17.75 -16.60 1.32
C ILE A 12 -18.83 -16.17 2.31
N LYS A 13 -18.52 -16.32 3.60
CA LYS A 13 -19.27 -15.74 4.71
C LYS A 13 -18.52 -14.51 5.23
N MET A 14 -19.24 -13.41 5.34
CA MET A 14 -18.74 -12.09 5.75
C MET A 14 -19.23 -11.83 7.18
N GLU A 15 -18.46 -12.29 8.17
CA GLU A 15 -18.87 -12.29 9.59
C GLU A 15 -19.24 -10.90 10.10
N ARG A 16 -18.44 -9.88 9.76
CA ARG A 16 -18.70 -8.46 10.10
C ARG A 16 -20.09 -7.97 9.68
N HIS A 17 -20.59 -8.46 8.55
CA HIS A 17 -21.87 -8.06 7.96
C HIS A 17 -22.98 -9.09 8.21
N ASN A 18 -22.67 -10.18 8.90
CA ASN A 18 -23.51 -11.35 9.08
C ASN A 18 -24.21 -11.78 7.77
N THR A 19 -23.46 -11.81 6.67
CA THR A 19 -23.98 -12.13 5.33
C THR A 19 -23.11 -13.15 4.62
N SER A 20 -23.64 -13.72 3.53
CA SER A 20 -22.95 -14.70 2.71
C SER A 20 -23.16 -14.36 1.25
N LEU A 21 -22.11 -14.41 0.45
CA LEU A 21 -22.12 -13.95 -0.94
C LEU A 21 -21.60 -15.03 -1.88
N CYS A 22 -22.20 -15.12 -3.08
CA CYS A 22 -21.63 -15.86 -4.20
C CYS A 22 -20.48 -15.05 -4.81
N GLY A 23 -19.67 -15.66 -5.70
CA GLY A 23 -18.51 -14.99 -6.29
C GLY A 23 -18.85 -13.68 -7.01
N GLY A 24 -19.94 -13.64 -7.77
CA GLY A 24 -20.38 -12.43 -8.48
C GLY A 24 -20.77 -11.30 -7.53
N CYS A 25 -21.62 -11.57 -6.54
CA CYS A 25 -22.03 -10.56 -5.56
C CYS A 25 -20.87 -10.13 -4.65
N PHE A 26 -19.91 -11.01 -4.39
CA PHE A 26 -18.70 -10.66 -3.65
C PHE A 26 -17.77 -9.74 -4.45
N ASN A 27 -17.59 -9.98 -5.76
CA ASN A 27 -16.82 -9.07 -6.61
C ASN A 27 -17.44 -7.67 -6.64
N LEU A 28 -18.78 -7.57 -6.80
CA LEU A 28 -19.49 -6.29 -6.73
C LEU A 28 -19.27 -5.60 -5.38
N TYR A 29 -19.37 -6.34 -4.28
CA TYR A 29 -19.09 -5.81 -2.95
C TYR A 29 -17.67 -5.21 -2.84
N VAL A 30 -16.65 -5.91 -3.36
CA VAL A 30 -15.25 -5.43 -3.35
C VAL A 30 -15.12 -4.16 -4.19
N HIS A 31 -15.68 -4.15 -5.40
CA HIS A 31 -15.67 -2.99 -6.30
C HIS A 31 -16.34 -1.78 -5.65
N ASP A 32 -17.52 -1.95 -5.05
CA ASP A 32 -18.24 -0.90 -4.34
C ASP A 32 -17.44 -0.35 -3.15
N GLN A 33 -16.72 -1.19 -2.40
CA GLN A 33 -15.88 -0.71 -1.30
C GLN A 33 -14.69 0.12 -1.79
N VAL A 34 -14.09 -0.26 -2.92
CA VAL A 34 -12.97 0.49 -3.53
C VAL A 34 -13.46 1.81 -4.12
N ASP A 35 -14.57 1.79 -4.87
CA ASP A 35 -15.17 3.01 -5.42
C ASP A 35 -15.58 3.98 -4.31
N ARG A 36 -16.23 3.47 -3.25
CA ARG A 36 -16.56 4.25 -2.05
C ARG A 36 -15.32 4.83 -1.37
N ALA A 37 -14.24 4.06 -1.28
CA ALA A 37 -12.97 4.56 -0.72
C ALA A 37 -12.42 5.72 -1.56
N ILE A 38 -12.44 5.60 -2.88
CA ILE A 38 -11.94 6.62 -3.81
C ILE A 38 -12.78 7.88 -3.72
N THR A 39 -14.11 7.75 -3.86
CA THR A 39 -15.06 8.87 -3.92
C THR A 39 -15.20 9.61 -2.60
N GLU A 40 -15.42 8.92 -1.47
CA GLU A 40 -15.62 9.56 -0.15
C GLU A 40 -14.36 10.29 0.34
N ASN A 41 -13.18 9.90 -0.14
CA ASN A 41 -11.90 10.48 0.27
C ASN A 41 -11.26 11.34 -0.83
N LYS A 42 -11.94 11.55 -1.96
CA LYS A 42 -11.45 12.33 -3.11
C LYS A 42 -10.03 11.92 -3.52
N MET A 43 -9.80 10.62 -3.64
CA MET A 43 -8.47 10.08 -3.92
C MET A 43 -7.98 10.51 -5.30
N PHE A 44 -8.84 10.36 -6.30
CA PHE A 44 -8.63 10.68 -7.72
C PHE A 44 -9.93 10.51 -8.50
N ASP A 45 -9.94 10.92 -9.78
CA ASP A 45 -11.05 10.70 -10.73
C ASP A 45 -10.62 9.94 -11.99
N HIS A 46 -11.55 9.71 -12.94
CA HIS A 46 -11.29 8.96 -14.17
C HIS A 46 -10.42 9.70 -15.21
N GLY A 47 -10.25 11.01 -15.08
CA GLY A 47 -9.39 11.82 -15.94
C GLY A 47 -7.90 11.68 -15.60
N GLU A 48 -7.60 11.32 -14.36
CA GLU A 48 -6.24 11.20 -13.85
C GLU A 48 -5.58 9.85 -14.20
N GLN A 49 -4.28 9.89 -14.48
CA GLN A 49 -3.49 8.68 -14.71
C GLN A 49 -2.87 8.22 -13.39
N ILE A 50 -3.15 6.98 -12.99
CA ILE A 50 -2.80 6.44 -11.68
C ILE A 50 -1.61 5.48 -11.81
N LEU A 51 -0.54 5.77 -11.07
CA LEU A 51 0.60 4.86 -10.93
C LEU A 51 0.31 3.87 -9.80
N VAL A 52 0.13 2.59 -10.12
CA VAL A 52 -0.16 1.56 -9.12
C VAL A 52 1.13 0.87 -8.71
N ALA A 53 1.53 0.99 -7.44
CA ALA A 53 2.74 0.34 -6.94
C ALA A 53 2.51 -1.17 -6.71
N ILE A 54 3.14 -2.02 -7.51
CA ILE A 54 2.94 -3.47 -7.54
C ILE A 54 4.12 -4.22 -6.94
N SER A 55 3.90 -4.94 -5.84
CA SER A 55 4.92 -5.76 -5.19
C SER A 55 4.96 -7.22 -5.69
N GLY A 56 4.01 -7.62 -6.54
CA GLY A 56 3.76 -9.01 -6.93
C GLY A 56 2.92 -9.81 -5.95
N GLY A 57 2.61 -9.24 -4.78
CA GLY A 57 1.71 -9.86 -3.80
C GLY A 57 0.22 -9.61 -4.10
N LYS A 58 -0.64 -10.40 -3.44
CA LYS A 58 -2.10 -10.41 -3.64
C LYS A 58 -2.71 -9.01 -3.61
N ASP A 59 -2.35 -8.16 -2.64
CA ASP A 59 -3.08 -6.93 -2.40
C ASP A 59 -2.84 -5.89 -3.50
N SER A 60 -1.59 -5.75 -3.94
CA SER A 60 -1.25 -4.83 -5.02
C SER A 60 -1.80 -5.26 -6.38
N LEU A 61 -1.80 -6.56 -6.67
CA LEU A 61 -2.37 -7.10 -7.91
C LEU A 61 -3.90 -7.05 -7.90
N ALA A 62 -4.54 -7.34 -6.76
CA ALA A 62 -5.98 -7.18 -6.59
C ALA A 62 -6.41 -5.73 -6.74
N LEU A 63 -5.68 -4.78 -6.15
CA LEU A 63 -5.93 -3.35 -6.35
C LEU A 63 -5.89 -2.99 -7.84
N TRP A 64 -4.83 -3.41 -8.53
CA TRP A 64 -4.69 -3.09 -9.95
C TRP A 64 -5.83 -3.70 -10.78
N ASP A 65 -6.19 -4.96 -10.52
CA ASP A 65 -7.31 -5.64 -11.17
C ASP A 65 -8.64 -4.92 -10.96
N VAL A 66 -8.92 -4.46 -9.73
CA VAL A 66 -10.14 -3.70 -9.42
C VAL A 66 -10.16 -2.37 -10.15
N LEU A 67 -9.05 -1.62 -10.14
CA LEU A 67 -8.97 -0.31 -10.81
C LEU A 67 -9.15 -0.43 -12.34
N ILE A 68 -8.60 -1.48 -12.96
CA ILE A 68 -8.81 -1.79 -14.38
C ILE A 68 -10.31 -2.07 -14.62
N LYS A 69 -10.95 -2.92 -13.81
CA LYS A 69 -12.37 -3.27 -13.95
C LYS A 69 -13.32 -2.10 -13.73
N LEU A 70 -12.91 -1.14 -12.91
CA LEU A 70 -13.62 0.13 -12.70
C LEU A 70 -13.32 1.17 -13.79
N ASN A 71 -12.53 0.84 -14.83
CA ASN A 71 -12.18 1.73 -15.94
C ASN A 71 -11.37 2.98 -15.51
N TYR A 72 -10.48 2.83 -14.53
CA TYR A 72 -9.47 3.86 -14.25
C TYR A 72 -8.26 3.72 -15.16
N ARG A 73 -7.65 4.84 -15.53
CA ARG A 73 -6.41 4.87 -16.33
C ARG A 73 -5.22 4.54 -15.44
N THR A 74 -4.70 3.32 -15.54
CA THR A 74 -3.65 2.83 -14.65
C THR A 74 -2.38 2.43 -15.39
N VAL A 75 -1.24 2.65 -14.75
CA VAL A 75 0.06 2.10 -15.14
C VAL A 75 0.67 1.42 -13.91
N GLY A 76 1.16 0.19 -14.07
CA GLY A 76 1.83 -0.52 -12.98
C GLY A 76 3.27 -0.03 -12.79
N LEU A 77 3.73 0.05 -11.55
CA LEU A 77 5.14 0.23 -11.21
C LEU A 77 5.61 -0.91 -10.33
N HIS A 78 6.53 -1.73 -10.86
CA HIS A 78 7.25 -2.75 -10.10
C HIS A 78 8.68 -2.30 -9.80
N LEU A 79 9.07 -2.46 -8.54
CA LEU A 79 10.43 -2.20 -8.08
C LEU A 79 11.11 -3.54 -7.79
N ASN A 80 12.04 -3.96 -8.65
CA ASN A 80 12.86 -5.14 -8.39
C ASN A 80 14.01 -4.75 -7.45
N LEU A 81 13.94 -5.23 -6.20
CA LEU A 81 14.84 -4.87 -5.10
C LEU A 81 16.11 -5.73 -5.02
N GLY A 82 16.31 -6.69 -5.91
CA GLY A 82 17.48 -7.58 -5.90
C GLY A 82 17.52 -8.58 -4.73
N ILE A 83 16.37 -8.99 -4.18
CA ILE A 83 16.29 -9.98 -3.08
C ILE A 83 16.33 -11.40 -3.66
N GLY A 84 17.41 -11.75 -4.36
CA GLY A 84 17.59 -13.05 -5.03
C GLY A 84 16.36 -13.56 -5.79
N ASP A 85 16.12 -14.88 -5.71
CA ASP A 85 15.00 -15.56 -6.37
C ASP A 85 13.61 -15.02 -5.99
N TYR A 86 13.47 -14.37 -4.82
CA TYR A 86 12.20 -13.78 -4.41
C TYR A 86 11.84 -12.61 -5.34
N SER A 87 12.78 -11.72 -5.63
CA SER A 87 12.53 -10.57 -6.51
C SER A 87 12.27 -10.99 -7.96
N GLU A 88 12.99 -11.98 -8.47
CA GLU A 88 12.76 -12.49 -9.83
C GLU A 88 11.39 -13.15 -10.00
N ARG A 89 11.00 -14.02 -9.05
CA ARG A 89 9.69 -14.68 -9.09
C ARG A 89 8.56 -13.66 -8.95
N SER A 90 8.73 -12.66 -8.09
CA SER A 90 7.76 -11.56 -7.96
C SER A 90 7.61 -10.80 -9.28
N GLN A 91 8.72 -10.37 -9.89
CA GLN A 91 8.70 -9.64 -11.16
C GLN A 91 7.98 -10.44 -12.26
N LYS A 92 8.30 -11.72 -12.43
CA LYS A 92 7.66 -12.59 -13.43
C LYS A 92 6.14 -12.65 -13.26
N LYS A 93 5.63 -12.71 -12.03
CA LYS A 93 4.18 -12.69 -11.75
C LYS A 93 3.55 -11.36 -12.16
N VAL A 94 4.22 -10.25 -11.88
CA VAL A 94 3.73 -8.90 -12.24
C VAL A 94 3.72 -8.70 -13.76
N GLU A 95 4.76 -9.12 -14.46
CA GLU A 95 4.86 -9.07 -15.92
C GLU A 95 3.76 -9.92 -16.57
N ALA A 96 3.57 -11.16 -16.10
CA ALA A 96 2.50 -12.03 -16.59
C ALA A 96 1.11 -11.44 -16.34
N PHE A 97 0.89 -10.84 -15.17
CA PHE A 97 -0.37 -10.15 -14.87
C PHE A 97 -0.62 -8.99 -15.84
N ALA A 98 0.37 -8.12 -16.06
CA ALA A 98 0.26 -6.97 -16.94
C ALA A 98 -0.01 -7.40 -18.40
N ALA A 99 0.77 -8.37 -18.90
CA ALA A 99 0.62 -8.91 -20.25
C ALA A 99 -0.77 -9.52 -20.48
N SER A 100 -1.28 -10.33 -19.53
CA SER A 100 -2.60 -10.97 -19.64
C SER A 100 -3.78 -9.99 -19.68
N ARG A 101 -3.56 -8.74 -19.24
CA ARG A 101 -4.58 -7.68 -19.15
C ARG A 101 -4.37 -6.55 -20.16
N GLY A 102 -3.28 -6.60 -20.93
CA GLY A 102 -2.96 -5.56 -21.91
C GLY A 102 -2.71 -4.19 -21.29
N VAL A 103 -2.11 -4.13 -20.09
CA VAL A 103 -1.85 -2.89 -19.35
C VAL A 103 -0.36 -2.58 -19.26
N GLU A 104 -0.02 -1.30 -19.21
CA GLU A 104 1.37 -0.84 -19.14
C GLU A 104 1.99 -1.15 -17.78
N LEU A 105 3.23 -1.65 -17.81
CA LEU A 105 4.04 -1.92 -16.62
C LEU A 105 5.41 -1.25 -16.77
N ILE A 106 5.78 -0.49 -15.75
CA ILE A 106 7.11 0.06 -15.57
C ILE A 106 7.85 -0.82 -14.58
N VAL A 107 8.98 -1.39 -14.99
CA VAL A 107 9.89 -2.12 -14.09
C VAL A 107 11.11 -1.25 -13.83
N HIS A 108 11.47 -1.10 -12.56
CA HIS A 108 12.71 -0.45 -12.15
C HIS A 108 13.53 -1.41 -11.29
N ALA A 109 14.65 -1.88 -11.84
CA ALA A 109 15.59 -2.77 -11.17
C ALA A 109 16.66 -1.97 -10.43
N TYR A 110 16.82 -2.24 -9.13
CA TYR A 110 17.75 -1.49 -8.28
C TYR A 110 19.20 -1.86 -8.49
N GLN A 111 19.50 -3.16 -8.61
CA GLN A 111 20.87 -3.63 -8.83
C GLN A 111 21.45 -3.02 -10.12
N GLU A 112 20.64 -2.90 -11.16
CA GLU A 112 21.05 -2.25 -12.41
C GLU A 112 21.25 -0.73 -12.24
N ALA A 113 20.42 -0.08 -11.42
CA ALA A 113 20.48 1.37 -11.23
C ALA A 113 21.57 1.84 -10.25
N TYR A 114 21.94 1.02 -9.27
CA TYR A 114 22.81 1.41 -8.15
C TYR A 114 23.97 0.44 -7.88
N GLY A 115 24.09 -0.65 -8.63
CA GLY A 115 25.13 -1.67 -8.44
C GLY A 115 24.92 -2.59 -7.24
N LEU A 116 23.95 -2.28 -6.36
CA LEU A 116 23.67 -3.01 -5.13
C LEU A 116 22.17 -3.24 -4.96
N GLY A 117 21.81 -4.39 -4.41
CA GLY A 117 20.47 -4.70 -3.96
C GLY A 117 20.20 -4.17 -2.55
N VAL A 118 18.97 -4.39 -2.08
CA VAL A 118 18.54 -3.87 -0.77
C VAL A 118 19.21 -4.56 0.43
N ILE A 119 19.68 -5.80 0.25
CA ILE A 119 20.38 -6.54 1.29
C ILE A 119 21.77 -5.95 1.47
N GLU A 120 22.53 -5.77 0.38
CA GLU A 120 23.89 -5.19 0.47
C GLU A 120 23.84 -3.77 1.06
N ILE A 121 22.89 -2.93 0.62
CA ILE A 121 22.69 -1.59 1.18
C ILE A 121 22.38 -1.62 2.68
N ALA A 122 21.61 -2.61 3.15
CA ALA A 122 21.27 -2.73 4.56
C ALA A 122 22.47 -3.12 5.42
N GLU A 123 23.29 -4.04 4.92
CA GLU A 123 24.52 -4.50 5.56
C GLU A 123 25.56 -3.38 5.65
N GLU A 124 25.84 -2.70 4.54
CA GLU A 124 26.81 -1.59 4.50
C GLU A 124 26.39 -0.41 5.38
N THR A 125 25.09 -0.15 5.48
CA THR A 125 24.58 0.96 6.31
C THR A 125 24.32 0.60 7.76
N ALA A 126 24.54 -0.66 8.15
CA ALA A 126 24.17 -1.22 9.45
C ALA A 126 22.72 -0.91 9.87
N ARG A 127 21.78 -0.91 8.90
CA ARG A 127 20.36 -0.64 9.13
C ARG A 127 19.54 -1.92 8.96
N PRO A 128 18.40 -2.06 9.65
CA PRO A 128 17.46 -3.13 9.35
C PRO A 128 17.02 -3.06 7.88
N ALA A 129 17.11 -4.18 7.15
CA ALA A 129 16.82 -4.23 5.72
C ALA A 129 15.43 -3.68 5.35
N CYS A 130 14.41 -3.98 6.16
CA CYS A 130 13.06 -3.45 5.95
C CYS A 130 12.99 -1.91 6.06
N SER A 131 13.88 -1.28 6.84
CA SER A 131 13.96 0.18 6.99
C SER A 131 14.60 0.83 5.75
N ALA A 132 15.70 0.27 5.25
CA ALA A 132 16.34 0.68 4.00
C ALA A 132 15.38 0.50 2.82
N CYS A 133 14.80 -0.69 2.67
CA CYS A 133 13.78 -1.03 1.67
C CYS A 133 12.62 -0.03 1.65
N GLY A 134 12.05 0.28 2.82
CA GLY A 134 10.95 1.25 2.92
C GLY A 134 11.34 2.64 2.42
N THR A 135 12.54 3.10 2.77
CA THR A 135 13.07 4.42 2.35
C THR A 135 13.26 4.47 0.83
N MET A 136 13.88 3.45 0.26
CA MET A 136 14.11 3.32 -1.18
C MET A 136 12.79 3.29 -1.96
N LYS A 137 11.85 2.40 -1.60
CA LYS A 137 10.55 2.31 -2.28
C LYS A 137 9.82 3.65 -2.32
N ARG A 138 9.73 4.35 -1.17
CA ARG A 138 9.02 5.64 -1.10
C ARG A 138 9.68 6.72 -1.96
N TYR A 139 11.02 6.73 -2.02
CA TYR A 139 11.76 7.65 -2.87
C TYR A 139 11.45 7.39 -4.35
N HIS A 140 11.58 6.14 -4.80
CA HIS A 140 11.39 5.78 -6.21
C HIS A 140 9.94 5.90 -6.68
N PHE A 141 8.96 5.55 -5.84
CA PHE A 141 7.56 5.80 -6.14
C PHE A 141 7.32 7.29 -6.44
N ASN A 142 7.89 8.18 -5.62
CA ASN A 142 7.74 9.60 -5.83
C ASN A 142 8.47 10.08 -7.09
N ARG A 143 9.76 9.74 -7.19
CA ARG A 143 10.61 10.18 -8.30
C ARG A 143 10.03 9.79 -9.65
N ILE A 144 9.66 8.52 -9.82
CA ILE A 144 9.10 8.00 -11.08
C ILE A 144 7.73 8.63 -11.37
N ALA A 145 6.89 8.80 -10.34
CA ALA A 145 5.61 9.47 -10.52
C ALA A 145 5.78 10.90 -11.04
N MET A 146 6.67 11.69 -10.43
CA MET A 146 6.91 13.07 -10.83
C MET A 146 7.56 13.16 -12.22
N GLU A 147 8.60 12.37 -12.49
CA GLU A 147 9.31 12.36 -13.78
C GLU A 147 8.40 11.99 -14.96
N ARG A 148 7.41 11.13 -14.74
CA ARG A 148 6.48 10.66 -15.77
C ARG A 148 5.11 11.34 -15.71
N GLY A 149 4.93 12.35 -14.86
CA GLY A 149 3.70 13.14 -14.78
C GLY A 149 2.49 12.41 -14.21
N PHE A 150 2.68 11.41 -13.34
CA PHE A 150 1.59 10.76 -12.62
C PHE A 150 1.19 11.59 -11.38
N PRO A 151 -0.03 12.16 -11.32
CA PRO A 151 -0.47 12.94 -10.17
C PRO A 151 -0.71 12.07 -8.91
N VAL A 152 -0.89 10.75 -9.09
CA VAL A 152 -1.36 9.84 -8.04
C VAL A 152 -0.58 8.53 -8.05
N VAL A 153 -0.18 8.09 -6.86
CA VAL A 153 0.37 6.76 -6.59
C VAL A 153 -0.58 5.96 -5.70
N ALA A 154 -1.13 4.87 -6.22
CA ALA A 154 -1.99 3.96 -5.48
C ALA A 154 -1.20 2.77 -4.92
N THR A 155 -1.47 2.40 -3.67
CA THR A 155 -0.80 1.28 -2.98
C THR A 155 -1.80 0.29 -2.41
N GLY A 156 -1.45 -0.99 -2.42
CA GLY A 156 -2.31 -2.10 -1.96
C GLY A 156 -2.46 -2.25 -0.45
N HIS A 157 -2.29 -1.20 0.35
CA HIS A 157 -2.48 -1.30 1.81
C HIS A 157 -3.95 -1.52 2.14
N ASN A 158 -4.24 -2.59 2.87
CA ASN A 158 -5.60 -3.03 3.22
C ASN A 158 -5.97 -2.63 4.67
N LEU A 159 -7.17 -3.01 5.12
CA LEU A 159 -7.65 -2.70 6.47
C LEU A 159 -6.76 -3.31 7.57
N ASP A 160 -6.25 -4.52 7.36
CA ASP A 160 -5.39 -5.21 8.32
C ASP A 160 -4.07 -4.47 8.49
N ASP A 161 -3.45 -4.01 7.39
CA ASP A 161 -2.22 -3.21 7.42
C ASP A 161 -2.40 -1.90 8.21
N GLU A 162 -3.50 -1.20 7.94
CA GLU A 162 -3.79 0.09 8.56
C GLU A 162 -4.18 -0.07 10.04
N ALA A 163 -4.97 -1.09 10.38
CA ALA A 163 -5.32 -1.40 11.76
C ALA A 163 -4.11 -1.86 12.57
N SER A 164 -3.23 -2.70 12.01
CA SER A 164 -2.02 -3.16 12.70
C SER A 164 -1.01 -2.03 12.90
N ARG A 165 -0.88 -1.13 11.90
CA ARG A 165 -0.07 0.08 12.04
C ARG A 165 -0.63 1.01 13.12
N LEU A 166 -1.94 1.22 13.13
CA LEU A 166 -2.61 2.04 14.15
C LEU A 166 -2.38 1.46 15.55
N LEU A 167 -2.57 0.15 15.72
CA LEU A 167 -2.32 -0.53 17.00
C LEU A 167 -0.87 -0.34 17.46
N GLY A 168 0.10 -0.56 16.57
CA GLY A 168 1.52 -0.38 16.88
C GLY A 168 1.85 1.05 17.31
N ASN A 169 1.31 2.04 16.61
CA ASN A 169 1.51 3.45 16.93
C ASN A 169 0.88 3.82 18.28
N VAL A 170 -0.32 3.33 18.59
CA VAL A 170 -1.00 3.57 19.88
C VAL A 170 -0.24 2.92 21.03
N LEU A 171 0.19 1.66 20.89
CA LEU A 171 0.93 0.94 21.95
C LEU A 171 2.27 1.61 22.30
N GLN A 172 2.83 2.40 21.39
CA GLN A 172 4.08 3.14 21.55
C GLN A 172 3.86 4.64 21.71
N TRP A 173 2.61 5.11 21.77
CA TRP A 173 2.22 6.53 21.79
C TRP A 173 2.99 7.39 20.78
N GLN A 174 3.09 6.90 19.55
CA GLN A 174 3.74 7.59 18.44
C GLN A 174 2.81 8.66 17.85
N GLU A 175 2.57 9.73 18.59
CA GLU A 175 1.59 10.78 18.27
C GLU A 175 1.80 11.38 16.87
N GLU A 176 3.04 11.71 16.49
CA GLU A 176 3.34 12.24 15.14
C GLU A 176 2.91 11.28 14.01
N TYR A 177 3.03 9.96 14.22
CA TYR A 177 2.64 8.96 13.24
C TYR A 177 1.13 8.70 13.24
N LEU A 178 0.47 8.88 14.39
CA LEU A 178 -0.99 8.86 14.48
C LEU A 178 -1.55 10.05 13.70
N GLU A 179 -1.06 11.26 13.93
CA GLU A 179 -1.50 12.47 13.21
C GLU A 179 -1.39 12.33 11.69
N LYS A 180 -0.31 11.70 11.20
CA LYS A 180 -0.05 11.52 9.76
C LYS A 180 -0.70 10.27 9.16
N GLN A 181 -1.31 9.39 9.96
CA GLN A 181 -1.91 8.17 9.44
C GLN A 181 -3.24 8.49 8.75
N SER A 182 -3.25 8.32 7.42
CA SER A 182 -4.41 8.60 6.57
C SER A 182 -4.44 7.64 5.37
N PRO A 183 -5.63 7.36 4.79
CA PRO A 183 -5.77 6.68 3.51
C PRO A 183 -5.34 7.56 2.31
N VAL A 184 -5.22 8.87 2.51
CA VAL A 184 -4.80 9.85 1.50
C VAL A 184 -3.69 10.73 2.07
N LEU A 185 -2.56 10.79 1.37
CA LEU A 185 -1.54 11.80 1.53
C LEU A 185 -1.67 12.80 0.38
N SER A 186 -1.87 14.08 0.71
CA SER A 186 -1.90 15.21 -0.23
C SER A 186 -0.61 15.32 -1.03
N ASP A 187 -0.67 16.05 -2.14
CA ASP A 187 0.46 16.36 -3.02
C ASP A 187 1.31 17.54 -2.51
N GLU A 188 0.94 18.14 -1.37
CA GLU A 188 1.55 19.34 -0.80
C GLU A 188 1.80 20.43 -1.86
N GLY A 189 0.76 20.76 -2.64
CA GLY A 189 0.85 21.79 -3.68
C GLY A 189 1.66 21.36 -4.90
N GLY A 190 1.75 20.05 -5.18
CA GLY A 190 2.49 19.50 -6.32
C GLY A 190 3.95 19.17 -6.01
N THR A 191 4.35 19.23 -4.73
CA THR A 191 5.69 18.84 -4.26
C THR A 191 5.95 17.34 -4.47
N TRP A 192 4.90 16.52 -4.39
CA TRP A 192 4.94 15.09 -4.71
C TRP A 192 3.60 14.60 -5.24
N ALA A 193 3.59 13.40 -5.83
CA ALA A 193 2.35 12.74 -6.21
C ALA A 193 1.51 12.38 -4.97
N ARG A 194 0.19 12.55 -5.06
CA ARG A 194 -0.75 12.12 -4.01
C ARG A 194 -0.62 10.63 -3.78
N LYS A 195 -0.62 10.17 -2.52
CA LYS A 195 -0.53 8.74 -2.21
C LYS A 195 -1.83 8.25 -1.60
N VAL A 196 -2.37 7.19 -2.20
CA VAL A 196 -3.73 6.73 -1.89
C VAL A 196 -3.74 5.23 -1.61
N LYS A 197 -4.68 4.80 -0.76
CA LYS A 197 -4.81 3.40 -0.32
C LYS A 197 -6.24 2.90 -0.55
N PRO A 198 -6.68 2.63 -1.78
CA PRO A 198 -8.10 2.34 -2.06
C PRO A 198 -8.64 1.07 -1.36
N LEU A 199 -7.77 0.15 -0.94
CA LEU A 199 -8.16 -1.08 -0.24
C LEU A 199 -8.37 -0.92 1.28
N PHE A 200 -8.20 0.27 1.87
CA PHE A 200 -8.19 0.46 3.33
C PHE A 200 -9.47 0.02 4.06
N ARG A 201 -10.57 -0.19 3.33
CA ARG A 201 -11.87 -0.63 3.86
C ARG A 201 -12.06 -2.16 3.87
N LEU A 202 -11.19 -2.87 3.15
CA LEU A 202 -11.28 -4.30 2.89
C LEU A 202 -10.24 -5.06 3.73
N ALA A 203 -10.69 -6.12 4.38
CA ALA A 203 -9.82 -6.99 5.17
C ALA A 203 -8.93 -7.85 4.25
N GLU A 204 -7.77 -8.27 4.78
CA GLU A 204 -6.81 -9.10 4.05
C GLU A 204 -7.44 -10.42 3.56
N ARG A 205 -8.35 -11.01 4.35
CA ARG A 205 -9.16 -12.19 3.98
C ARG A 205 -10.08 -11.92 2.78
N GLU A 206 -10.67 -10.73 2.71
CA GLU A 206 -11.55 -10.34 1.60
C GLU A 206 -10.72 -10.18 0.32
N ILE A 207 -9.54 -9.57 0.40
CA ILE A 207 -8.62 -9.43 -0.73
C ILE A 207 -8.06 -10.78 -1.21
N ALA A 208 -7.73 -11.69 -0.29
CA ALA A 208 -7.33 -13.05 -0.63
C ALA A 208 -8.43 -13.81 -1.37
N ALA A 209 -9.67 -13.75 -0.87
CA ALA A 209 -10.83 -14.36 -1.54
C ALA A 209 -11.06 -13.76 -2.93
N TYR A 210 -10.94 -12.44 -3.09
CA TYR A 210 -11.05 -11.77 -4.38
C TYR A 210 -9.99 -12.26 -5.35
N SER A 211 -8.74 -12.36 -4.89
CA SER A 211 -7.61 -12.82 -5.72
C SER A 211 -7.82 -14.24 -6.23
N ILE A 212 -8.30 -15.15 -5.38
CA ILE A 212 -8.61 -16.54 -5.75
C ILE A 212 -9.77 -16.58 -6.76
N LEU A 213 -10.88 -15.88 -6.48
CA LEU A 213 -12.07 -15.88 -7.34
C LEU A 213 -11.78 -15.32 -8.74
N ASN A 214 -10.85 -14.37 -8.84
CA ASN A 214 -10.46 -13.72 -10.09
C ASN A 214 -9.18 -14.30 -10.70
N ARG A 215 -8.69 -15.45 -10.18
CA ARG A 215 -7.50 -16.17 -10.67
C ARG A 215 -6.28 -15.27 -10.84
N ILE A 216 -6.06 -14.40 -9.86
CA ILE A 216 -4.87 -13.56 -9.78
C ILE A 216 -3.72 -14.45 -9.30
N ASP A 217 -2.72 -14.64 -10.14
CA ASP A 217 -1.50 -15.38 -9.81
C ASP A 217 -0.50 -14.42 -9.15
N TYR A 218 -0.22 -14.63 -7.87
CA TYR A 218 0.60 -13.74 -7.03
C TYR A 218 1.66 -14.53 -6.27
N ILE A 219 2.70 -13.83 -5.78
CA ILE A 219 3.71 -14.44 -4.91
C ILE A 219 3.12 -14.72 -3.52
N VAL A 220 3.02 -16.00 -3.16
CA VAL A 220 2.50 -16.44 -1.85
C VAL A 220 3.58 -16.33 -0.78
N ASP A 221 4.84 -16.56 -1.16
CA ASP A 221 5.98 -16.50 -0.25
C ASP A 221 6.10 -15.11 0.38
N GLU A 222 6.31 -15.08 1.69
CA GLU A 222 6.72 -13.86 2.37
C GLU A 222 8.14 -13.48 2.00
N CYS A 223 8.43 -12.17 2.03
CA CYS A 223 9.79 -11.69 1.85
C CYS A 223 10.70 -12.30 2.94
N PRO A 224 11.87 -12.87 2.60
CA PRO A 224 12.78 -13.42 3.61
C PRO A 224 13.13 -12.44 4.73
N MET A 225 13.13 -11.14 4.42
CA MET A 225 13.47 -10.06 5.35
C MET A 225 12.31 -9.62 6.27
N SER A 226 11.07 -10.13 6.08
CA SER A 226 9.93 -9.81 6.95
C SER A 226 9.83 -10.69 8.20
N LYS A 227 10.65 -11.75 8.30
CA LYS A 227 10.67 -12.63 9.47
C LYS A 227 10.94 -11.83 10.75
N GLY A 228 10.10 -12.02 11.76
CA GLY A 228 10.19 -11.31 13.04
C GLY A 228 9.62 -9.87 13.02
N ALA A 229 8.99 -9.43 11.94
CA ALA A 229 8.36 -8.11 11.90
C ALA A 229 7.22 -8.00 12.93
N LYS A 230 7.30 -7.00 13.82
CA LYS A 230 6.26 -6.71 14.82
C LYS A 230 4.86 -6.54 14.24
N MET A 231 4.78 -6.10 12.98
CA MET A 231 3.50 -5.94 12.28
C MET A 231 2.74 -7.26 12.13
N LEU A 232 3.44 -8.38 11.95
CA LEU A 232 2.83 -9.71 11.86
C LEU A 232 2.17 -10.09 13.19
N LEU A 233 2.84 -9.79 14.32
CA LEU A 233 2.27 -9.99 15.66
C LEU A 233 1.00 -9.14 15.86
N TYR A 234 1.02 -7.87 15.46
CA TYR A 234 -0.15 -7.00 15.61
C TYR A 234 -1.33 -7.45 14.73
N LYS A 235 -1.06 -7.94 13.51
CA LYS A 235 -2.08 -8.57 12.67
C LYS A 235 -2.68 -9.81 13.33
N ASP A 236 -1.85 -10.69 13.91
CA ASP A 236 -2.33 -11.87 14.63
C ASP A 236 -3.25 -11.51 15.79
N VAL A 237 -2.83 -10.58 16.66
CA VAL A 237 -3.66 -10.11 17.78
C VAL A 237 -4.99 -9.53 17.29
N LEU A 238 -4.97 -8.71 16.24
CA LEU A 238 -6.19 -8.15 15.66
C LEU A 238 -7.07 -9.20 14.98
N ASN A 239 -6.48 -10.25 14.40
CA ASN A 239 -7.22 -11.38 13.83
C ASN A 239 -8.00 -12.13 14.92
N ARG A 240 -7.37 -12.40 16.06
CA ARG A 240 -8.02 -13.05 17.21
C ARG A 240 -9.16 -12.20 17.77
N LEU A 241 -8.98 -10.88 17.83
CA LEU A 241 -10.05 -9.96 18.22
C LEU A 241 -11.18 -9.91 17.19
N GLU A 242 -10.87 -9.92 15.90
CA GLU A 242 -11.86 -9.94 14.81
C GLU A 242 -12.67 -11.23 14.79
N GLU A 243 -12.08 -12.37 15.15
CA GLU A 243 -12.77 -13.65 15.29
C GLU A 243 -13.72 -13.65 16.50
N ALA A 244 -13.26 -13.16 17.65
CA ALA A 244 -14.07 -13.06 18.87
C ALA A 244 -15.15 -11.97 18.78
N SER A 245 -14.89 -10.88 18.04
CA SER A 245 -15.79 -9.74 17.88
C SER A 245 -15.71 -9.19 16.44
N PRO A 246 -16.51 -9.75 15.51
CA PRO A 246 -16.49 -9.34 14.11
C PRO A 246 -16.72 -7.83 13.90
N GLY A 247 -15.91 -7.24 13.03
CA GLY A 247 -15.89 -5.81 12.74
C GLY A 247 -14.97 -4.97 13.64
N THR A 248 -14.19 -5.59 14.53
CA THR A 248 -13.23 -4.90 15.41
C THR A 248 -12.25 -4.02 14.62
N LYS A 249 -11.55 -4.57 13.62
CA LYS A 249 -10.57 -3.82 12.82
C LYS A 249 -11.20 -2.63 12.11
N HIS A 250 -12.38 -2.84 11.53
CA HIS A 250 -13.11 -1.80 10.82
C HIS A 250 -13.57 -0.67 11.75
N LYS A 251 -14.15 -1.02 12.91
CA LYS A 251 -14.54 -0.02 13.93
C LYS A 251 -13.33 0.72 14.47
N PHE A 252 -12.23 0.02 14.72
CA PHE A 252 -11.00 0.59 15.24
C PHE A 252 -10.40 1.62 14.26
N TYR A 253 -10.16 1.24 13.02
CA TYR A 253 -9.51 2.13 12.05
C TYR A 253 -10.44 3.24 11.54
N LEU A 254 -11.68 2.93 11.14
CA LEU A 254 -12.59 3.99 10.67
C LEU A 254 -13.05 4.91 11.80
N GLY A 255 -13.18 4.38 13.02
CA GLY A 255 -13.43 5.19 14.20
C GLY A 255 -12.29 6.17 14.49
N PHE A 256 -11.04 5.71 14.33
CA PHE A 256 -9.86 6.57 14.39
C PHE A 256 -9.90 7.68 13.33
N LEU A 257 -10.14 7.36 12.06
CA LEU A 257 -10.25 8.36 10.98
C LEU A 257 -11.37 9.38 11.24
N LYS A 258 -12.52 8.93 11.74
CA LYS A 258 -13.64 9.82 12.09
C LYS A 258 -13.25 10.78 13.21
N ARG A 259 -12.57 10.29 14.24
CA ARG A 259 -12.13 11.10 15.39
C ARG A 259 -11.03 12.10 15.00
N GLN A 260 -10.08 11.67 14.17
CA GLN A 260 -9.03 12.53 13.64
C GLN A 260 -9.61 13.73 12.87
N ARG A 261 -10.69 13.52 12.09
CA ARG A 261 -11.41 14.61 11.39
C ARG A 261 -12.23 15.52 12.30
N SER A 262 -12.69 15.02 13.45
CA SER A 262 -13.56 15.76 14.37
C SER A 262 -12.83 16.44 15.53
N MET A 263 -11.59 16.06 15.81
CA MET A 263 -10.79 16.77 16.80
C MET A 263 -10.39 18.13 16.23
N PRO A 264 -10.60 19.24 16.98
CA PRO A 264 -9.98 20.50 16.61
C PRO A 264 -8.49 20.23 16.49
N THR A 265 -7.86 20.69 15.40
CA THR A 265 -6.41 20.68 15.29
C THR A 265 -5.86 21.39 16.52
N ALA A 266 -5.31 20.64 17.47
CA ALA A 266 -4.46 21.25 18.47
C ALA A 266 -3.36 22.01 17.69
N PRO A 267 -2.90 23.17 18.17
CA PRO A 267 -1.76 23.86 17.58
C PRO A 267 -0.48 23.06 17.86
N THR A 268 -0.40 21.86 17.29
CA THR A 268 0.77 20.98 17.23
C THR A 268 1.03 20.55 15.78
N VAL A 269 0.58 21.34 14.81
CA VAL A 269 1.29 21.38 13.54
C VAL A 269 2.53 22.22 13.80
N SER A 270 3.62 21.54 14.18
CA SER A 270 4.95 21.99 13.78
C SER A 270 4.80 22.65 12.41
N LYS A 271 5.19 23.95 12.30
CA LYS A 271 5.19 24.69 11.02
C LYS A 271 5.51 23.71 9.89
N PRO A 272 4.81 23.72 8.73
CA PRO A 272 5.19 22.86 7.61
C PRO A 272 6.69 23.00 7.46
N ALA A 273 7.43 21.98 7.88
CA ALA A 273 8.87 22.12 8.05
C ALA A 273 9.39 22.46 6.68
N ASP A 274 10.07 23.60 6.54
CA ASP A 274 10.37 24.25 5.25
C ASP A 274 10.88 23.21 4.25
N LEU A 275 9.96 22.70 3.43
CA LEU A 275 10.26 21.66 2.45
C LEU A 275 11.05 22.34 1.35
N HIS A 276 12.23 21.81 1.08
CA HIS A 276 13.12 22.33 0.05
C HIS A 276 13.64 21.19 -0.82
N PRO A 277 14.04 21.46 -2.07
CA PRO A 277 14.67 20.48 -2.93
C PRO A 277 15.98 19.99 -2.32
N CYS A 278 16.18 18.67 -2.28
CA CYS A 278 17.44 18.07 -1.86
C CYS A 278 18.56 18.50 -2.83
N PRO A 279 19.71 19.02 -2.36
CA PRO A 279 20.78 19.47 -3.25
C PRO A 279 21.39 18.33 -4.09
N SER A 280 21.29 17.08 -3.64
CA SER A 280 21.86 15.92 -4.35
C SER A 280 20.93 15.33 -5.43
N CYS A 281 19.62 15.48 -5.32
CA CYS A 281 18.68 14.82 -6.25
C CYS A 281 17.40 15.59 -6.57
N GLY A 282 17.24 16.81 -6.06
CA GLY A 282 16.07 17.66 -6.25
C GLY A 282 14.80 17.22 -5.51
N GLN A 283 14.76 16.00 -4.95
CA GLN A 283 13.57 15.49 -4.27
C GLN A 283 13.29 16.23 -2.95
N PRO A 284 12.02 16.39 -2.55
CA PRO A 284 11.65 17.15 -1.36
C PRO A 284 12.26 16.61 -0.06
N THR A 285 12.75 17.51 0.79
CA THR A 285 13.30 17.16 2.10
C THR A 285 13.17 18.28 3.13
N GLN A 286 13.30 17.92 4.40
CA GLN A 286 13.34 18.82 5.55
C GLN A 286 14.75 18.93 6.16
N GLY A 287 15.69 18.07 5.74
CA GLY A 287 17.07 18.10 6.21
C GLY A 287 18.01 18.52 5.09
N ALA A 288 19.28 18.79 5.42
CA ALA A 288 20.28 19.22 4.43
C ALA A 288 20.39 18.32 3.20
N VAL A 289 20.19 17.01 3.38
CA VAL A 289 20.13 16.00 2.32
C VAL A 289 19.00 15.02 2.66
N CYS A 290 18.25 14.59 1.64
CA CYS A 290 17.13 13.66 1.81
C CYS A 290 17.56 12.29 2.36
N SER A 291 16.64 11.60 3.04
CA SER A 291 16.92 10.32 3.70
C SER A 291 17.43 9.23 2.76
N PHE A 292 17.04 9.30 1.47
CA PHE A 292 17.55 8.39 0.44
C PHE A 292 19.01 8.71 0.08
N CYS A 293 19.32 9.96 -0.29
CA CYS A 293 20.70 10.34 -0.62
C CYS A 293 21.64 10.14 0.57
N ARG A 294 21.19 10.41 1.81
CA ARG A 294 21.97 10.12 3.02
C ARG A 294 22.22 8.62 3.23
N LEU A 295 21.28 7.77 2.84
CA LEU A 295 21.46 6.32 2.86
C LEU A 295 22.53 5.92 1.83
N MET A 296 22.41 6.42 0.60
CA MET A 296 23.35 6.10 -0.49
C MET A 296 24.76 6.66 -0.28
N GLN A 297 24.91 7.80 0.40
CA GLN A 297 26.22 8.36 0.75
C GLN A 297 27.03 7.47 1.70
N ARG A 298 26.39 6.54 2.43
CA ARG A 298 27.08 5.58 3.30
C ARG A 298 27.49 4.29 2.58
N VAL A 299 27.02 4.14 1.34
CA VAL A 299 27.20 2.97 0.48
C VAL A 299 28.20 3.30 -0.64
N ALA A 300 28.27 4.56 -1.06
CA ALA A 300 29.28 5.02 -2.01
C ALA A 300 30.69 4.91 -1.39
N PRO A 301 31.70 4.40 -2.14
CA PRO A 301 33.09 4.33 -1.69
C PRO A 301 33.71 5.72 -1.46
#